data_AF-A0A1G5NU96-F1
#
_entry.id   AF-A0A1G5NU96-F1
#
_cell.length_a   1.000
_cell.length_b   1.000
_cell.length_c   1.000
_cell.angle_alpha   90.00
_cell.angle_beta   90.00
_cell.angle_gamma   90.00
#
_symmetry.space_group_name_H-M   'P 1'
#
loop_
_entity.id
_entity.type
_entity.pdbx_description
1 polymer ?
#
loop_
_entity_poly.entity_id
_entity_poly.type
_entity_poly.pdbx_seq_one_letter_code
_entity_poly.pdbx_strand_id
1 'polypeptide(L)'
;MLDVTWQSPYSFTLADRSGSLLARLEPREAPGRQATEAFIGARFALEHGARISHFLPLLLALRDAEGVLQAAVGIRSALDQSLFLERYLPQPVETQVAAALGRPIDRAEVVEVGNLAALDPGQARLLIVVTTWLLARSGRRWVTFTGATRLINSFHRLGLAPQVLGLADPACLGAERESWGSYYANAPQVCAGDIHQGYQQLLQAGIFARLGLPTLGEEDCHVA
;
A
#
# COMPACT_ATOMS: atom_id res chain seq x y z
N MET A 1 0.27 5.81 27.73
CA MET A 1 1.07 5.03 26.76
C MET A 1 0.18 3.85 26.37
N LEU A 2 -0.48 3.92 25.21
CA LEU A 2 -1.38 2.87 24.75
C LEU A 2 -0.56 1.97 23.83
N ASP A 3 -0.19 0.81 24.34
CA ASP A 3 0.59 -0.19 23.62
C ASP A 3 -0.31 -0.86 22.56
N VAL A 4 0.18 -0.99 21.32
CA VAL A 4 -0.43 -1.90 20.36
C VAL A 4 -0.33 -3.31 20.96
N THR A 5 -1.48 -3.91 21.22
CA THR A 5 -1.54 -5.31 21.64
C THR A 5 -1.33 -6.17 20.40
N TRP A 6 -0.10 -6.60 20.19
CA TRP A 6 0.23 -7.61 19.19
C TRP A 6 -0.42 -8.93 19.61
N GLN A 7 -1.35 -9.42 18.78
CA GLN A 7 -1.94 -10.75 18.97
C GLN A 7 -1.01 -11.85 18.42
N SER A 8 -0.14 -11.47 17.47
CA SER A 8 0.94 -12.29 16.90
C SER A 8 1.96 -11.35 16.22
N PRO A 9 3.16 -11.80 15.81
CA PRO A 9 4.11 -10.97 15.04
C PRO A 9 3.53 -10.41 13.72
N TYR A 10 2.36 -10.90 13.29
CA TYR A 10 1.69 -10.54 12.04
C TYR A 10 0.31 -9.91 12.23
N SER A 11 -0.12 -9.62 13.46
CA SER A 11 -1.44 -9.03 13.68
C SER A 11 -1.52 -8.08 14.87
N PHE A 12 -2.26 -7.00 14.67
CA PHE A 12 -2.48 -5.95 15.66
C PHE A 12 -3.86 -5.33 15.47
N THR A 13 -4.40 -4.77 16.55
CA THR A 13 -5.71 -4.11 16.54
C THR A 13 -5.56 -2.60 16.42
N LEU A 14 -6.45 -2.01 15.63
CA LEU A 14 -6.62 -0.57 15.46
C LEU A 14 -7.94 -0.14 16.10
N ALA A 15 -7.95 1.04 16.71
CA ALA A 15 -9.19 1.72 17.06
C ALA A 15 -9.75 2.45 15.83
N ASP A 16 -11.04 2.30 15.57
CA ASP A 16 -11.77 3.05 14.53
C ASP A 16 -13.04 3.67 15.14
N ARG A 17 -13.61 4.69 14.48
CA ARG A 17 -14.83 5.37 14.92
C ARG A 17 -16.05 4.43 14.96
N SER A 18 -16.00 3.32 14.22
CA SER A 18 -17.07 2.31 14.14
C SER A 18 -16.82 1.05 14.98
N GLY A 19 -15.66 0.92 15.64
CA GLY A 19 -15.29 -0.28 16.39
C GLY A 19 -13.78 -0.54 16.39
N SER A 20 -13.36 -1.78 16.61
CA SER A 20 -11.97 -2.20 16.42
C SER A 20 -11.78 -2.88 15.07
N LEU A 21 -10.66 -2.58 14.40
CA LEU A 21 -10.25 -3.28 13.19
C LEU A 21 -9.04 -4.16 13.50
N LEU A 22 -9.08 -5.41 13.07
CA LEU A 22 -7.94 -6.31 13.12
C LEU A 22 -7.13 -6.15 11.83
N ALA A 23 -5.90 -5.66 11.96
CA ALA A 23 -4.91 -5.65 10.89
C ALA A 23 -4.12 -6.96 10.91
N ARG A 24 -3.99 -7.62 9.77
CA ARG A 24 -3.24 -8.88 9.63
C ARG A 24 -2.35 -8.87 8.38
N LEU A 25 -1.09 -9.23 8.58
CA LEU A 25 -0.14 -9.53 7.51
C LEU A 25 -0.25 -11.00 7.12
N GLU A 26 -0.43 -11.26 5.83
CA GLU A 26 -0.75 -12.57 5.26
C GLU A 26 0.29 -12.92 4.17
N PRO A 27 1.38 -13.64 4.51
CA PRO A 27 2.30 -14.24 3.53
C PRO A 27 1.60 -15.31 2.68
N ARG A 28 2.28 -15.86 1.68
CA ARG A 28 1.67 -16.74 0.65
C ARG A 28 0.97 -17.96 1.22
N GLU A 29 1.52 -18.49 2.30
CA GLU A 29 1.08 -19.69 3.01
C GLU A 29 0.05 -19.40 4.12
N ALA A 30 -0.30 -18.13 4.35
CA ALA A 30 -1.23 -17.77 5.41
C ALA A 30 -2.64 -18.31 5.12
N PRO A 31 -3.31 -18.98 6.08
CA PRO A 31 -4.65 -19.53 5.86
C PRO A 31 -5.71 -18.50 5.41
N GLY A 32 -5.59 -17.25 5.88
CA GLY A 32 -6.52 -16.16 5.53
C GLY A 32 -6.34 -15.60 4.13
N ARG A 33 -5.23 -15.92 3.47
CA ARG A 33 -4.82 -15.27 2.23
C ARG A 33 -5.78 -15.49 1.07
N GLN A 34 -6.28 -16.71 0.89
CA GLN A 34 -7.18 -17.02 -0.21
C GLN A 34 -8.46 -16.15 -0.16
N ALA A 35 -8.99 -15.92 1.05
CA ALA A 35 -10.14 -15.04 1.23
C ALA A 35 -9.81 -13.58 0.90
N THR A 36 -8.61 -13.13 1.26
CA THR A 36 -8.12 -11.78 0.95
C THR A 36 -7.88 -11.58 -0.55
N GLU A 37 -7.29 -12.55 -1.25
CA GLU A 37 -7.13 -12.52 -2.71
C GLU A 37 -8.50 -12.52 -3.42
N ALA A 38 -9.44 -13.34 -2.96
CA ALA A 38 -10.81 -13.35 -3.48
C ALA A 38 -11.53 -12.01 -3.28
N PHE A 39 -11.37 -11.38 -2.11
CA PHE A 39 -11.88 -10.05 -1.83
C PHE A 39 -11.31 -9.00 -2.79
N ILE A 40 -9.97 -8.94 -2.93
CA ILE A 40 -9.32 -8.01 -3.85
C ILE A 40 -9.83 -8.24 -5.27
N GLY A 41 -9.87 -9.49 -5.74
CA GLY A 41 -10.39 -9.86 -7.05
C GLY A 41 -11.83 -9.40 -7.27
N ALA A 42 -12.71 -9.61 -6.29
CA ALA A 42 -14.10 -9.18 -6.36
C ALA A 42 -14.24 -7.65 -6.44
N ARG A 43 -13.39 -6.89 -5.73
CA ARG A 43 -13.41 -5.41 -5.79
C ARG A 43 -12.94 -4.90 -7.16
N PHE A 44 -11.87 -5.47 -7.70
CA PHE A 44 -11.39 -5.14 -9.06
C PHE A 44 -12.42 -5.52 -10.14
N ALA A 45 -13.09 -6.66 -10.01
CA ALA A 45 -14.17 -7.07 -10.89
C ALA A 45 -15.36 -6.11 -10.83
N LEU A 46 -15.75 -5.69 -9.63
CA LEU A 46 -16.87 -4.77 -9.44
C LEU A 46 -16.58 -3.36 -9.99
N GLU A 47 -15.40 -2.81 -9.70
CA GLU A 47 -15.06 -1.42 -10.07
C GLU A 47 -14.66 -1.29 -11.54
N HIS A 48 -13.98 -2.30 -12.08
CA HIS A 48 -13.35 -2.21 -13.40
C HIS A 48 -13.79 -3.29 -14.39
N GLY A 49 -14.57 -4.29 -13.98
CA GLY A 49 -14.77 -5.50 -14.78
C GLY A 49 -13.47 -6.30 -14.97
N ALA A 50 -12.49 -6.08 -14.09
CA ALA A 50 -11.17 -6.71 -14.18
C ALA A 50 -11.17 -8.10 -13.55
N ARG A 51 -10.42 -9.03 -14.15
CA ARG A 51 -10.06 -10.34 -13.60
C ARG A 51 -8.57 -10.36 -13.33
N ILE A 52 -8.17 -9.88 -12.15
CA ILE A 52 -6.77 -9.93 -11.74
C ILE A 52 -6.36 -11.35 -11.32
N SER A 53 -5.15 -11.76 -11.68
CA SER A 53 -4.55 -13.05 -11.33
C SER A 53 -3.20 -12.89 -10.60
N HIS A 54 -2.71 -11.65 -10.50
CA HIS A 54 -1.44 -11.34 -9.85
C HIS A 54 -1.66 -10.68 -8.50
N PHE A 55 -1.16 -11.34 -7.45
CA PHE A 55 -1.17 -10.82 -6.08
C PHE A 55 0.25 -10.72 -5.54
N LEU A 56 0.55 -9.60 -4.88
CA LEU A 56 1.84 -9.35 -4.25
C LEU A 56 2.08 -10.34 -3.08
N PRO A 57 3.35 -10.69 -2.80
CA PRO A 57 3.73 -11.79 -1.89
C PRO A 57 3.34 -11.58 -0.43
N LEU A 58 3.09 -10.35 0.02
CA LEU A 58 2.58 -10.07 1.36
C LEU A 58 1.29 -9.26 1.23
N LEU A 59 0.21 -9.70 1.85
CA LEU A 59 -1.03 -8.94 1.89
C LEU A 59 -1.24 -8.39 3.30
N LEU A 60 -1.62 -7.12 3.42
CA LEU A 60 -2.18 -6.54 4.63
C LEU A 60 -3.69 -6.51 4.49
N ALA A 61 -4.40 -7.14 5.41
CA ALA A 61 -5.85 -7.19 5.47
C ALA A 61 -6.38 -6.46 6.71
N LEU A 62 -7.42 -5.64 6.55
CA LEU A 62 -8.18 -5.02 7.63
C LEU A 62 -9.54 -5.72 7.74
N ARG A 63 -9.86 -6.22 8.93
CA ARG A 63 -11.13 -6.88 9.24
C ARG A 63 -11.85 -6.20 10.40
N ASP A 64 -13.17 -6.14 10.37
CA ASP A 64 -13.97 -5.70 11.52
C ASP A 64 -14.04 -6.76 12.62
N ALA A 65 -14.80 -6.45 13.69
CA ALA A 65 -14.96 -7.32 14.84
C ALA A 65 -15.64 -8.65 14.48
N GLU A 66 -16.46 -8.66 13.43
CA GLU A 66 -17.13 -9.83 12.86
C GLU A 66 -16.20 -10.64 11.92
N GLY A 67 -15.00 -10.14 11.64
CA GLY A 67 -14.00 -10.80 10.79
C GLY A 67 -14.17 -10.53 9.28
N VAL A 68 -15.08 -9.63 8.90
CA VAL A 68 -15.37 -9.26 7.52
C VAL A 68 -14.27 -8.34 6.99
N LEU A 69 -13.81 -8.61 5.75
CA LEU A 69 -12.79 -7.80 5.10
C LEU A 69 -13.33 -6.42 4.73
N GLN A 70 -12.67 -5.40 5.25
CA GLN A 70 -12.99 -3.99 5.01
C GLN A 70 -12.07 -3.40 3.94
N ALA A 71 -10.78 -3.76 3.99
CA ALA A 71 -9.80 -3.37 3.00
C ALA A 71 -8.60 -4.32 2.98
N ALA A 72 -7.88 -4.35 1.87
CA ALA A 72 -6.65 -5.11 1.71
C ALA A 72 -5.69 -4.44 0.72
N VAL A 73 -4.39 -4.62 0.93
CA VAL A 73 -3.34 -4.14 0.03
C VAL A 73 -2.19 -5.15 -0.02
N GLY A 74 -1.56 -5.26 -1.18
CA GLY A 74 -0.37 -6.04 -1.39
C GLY A 74 0.92 -5.23 -1.23
N ILE A 75 1.96 -5.88 -0.74
CA ILE A 75 3.27 -5.31 -0.47
C ILE A 75 4.36 -6.26 -1.03
N ARG A 76 5.39 -5.68 -1.64
CA ARG A 76 6.59 -6.40 -2.11
C ARG A 76 7.83 -5.54 -1.89
N SER A 77 8.93 -6.16 -1.46
CA SER A 77 10.25 -5.50 -1.47
C SER A 77 10.86 -5.54 -2.87
N ALA A 78 11.51 -4.45 -3.28
CA ALA A 78 12.25 -4.41 -4.54
C ALA A 78 13.57 -5.19 -4.49
N LEU A 79 14.08 -5.55 -3.31
CA LEU A 79 15.43 -6.11 -3.12
C LEU A 79 15.68 -7.35 -3.99
N ASP A 80 14.77 -8.32 -3.94
CA ASP A 80 15.03 -9.66 -4.49
C ASP A 80 14.37 -9.92 -5.86
N GLN A 81 13.51 -9.00 -6.33
CA GLN A 81 12.66 -9.23 -7.51
C GLN A 81 12.37 -7.95 -8.27
N SER A 82 12.12 -8.09 -9.58
CA SER A 82 11.50 -7.03 -10.38
C SER A 82 10.09 -6.73 -9.88
N LEU A 83 9.73 -5.45 -9.88
CA LEU A 83 8.41 -4.97 -9.50
C LEU A 83 7.46 -5.03 -10.68
N PHE A 84 6.16 -5.14 -10.42
CA PHE A 84 5.18 -5.13 -11.52
C PHE A 84 5.15 -3.76 -12.21
N LEU A 85 5.19 -2.68 -11.43
CA LEU A 85 5.21 -1.30 -11.95
C LEU A 85 6.43 -0.96 -12.83
N GLU A 86 7.51 -1.74 -12.77
CA GLU A 86 8.69 -1.51 -13.61
C GLU A 86 8.40 -1.77 -15.10
N ARG A 87 7.33 -2.51 -15.42
CA ARG A 87 6.86 -2.68 -16.80
C ARG A 87 6.45 -1.37 -17.47
N TYR A 88 6.09 -0.35 -16.68
CA TYR A 88 5.70 0.98 -17.17
C TYR A 88 6.87 1.97 -17.20
N LEU A 89 8.00 1.61 -16.61
CA LEU A 89 9.12 2.51 -16.42
C LEU A 89 10.23 2.19 -17.45
N PRO A 90 10.95 3.20 -17.95
CA PRO A 90 12.04 2.98 -18.90
C PRO A 90 13.32 2.43 -18.24
N GLN A 91 13.42 2.50 -16.91
CA GLN A 91 14.56 2.06 -16.10
C GLN A 91 14.06 1.46 -14.77
N PRO A 92 14.91 0.73 -14.03
CA PRO A 92 14.58 0.25 -12.68
C PRO A 92 14.05 1.35 -11.77
N VAL A 93 13.13 0.98 -10.87
CA VAL A 93 12.37 1.95 -10.08
C VAL A 93 13.27 2.87 -9.25
N GLU A 94 14.35 2.37 -8.68
CA GLU A 94 15.29 3.13 -7.86
C GLU A 94 16.00 4.21 -8.68
N THR A 95 16.23 3.95 -9.97
CA THR A 95 16.84 4.93 -10.87
C THR A 95 15.86 6.04 -11.21
N GLN A 96 14.58 5.68 -11.42
CA GLN A 96 13.51 6.65 -11.67
C GLN A 96 13.24 7.53 -10.45
N VAL A 97 13.19 6.95 -9.25
CA VAL A 97 13.06 7.68 -7.98
C VAL A 97 14.28 8.57 -7.75
N ALA A 98 15.49 8.06 -8.02
CA ALA A 98 16.72 8.84 -7.86
C ALA A 98 16.74 10.07 -8.76
N ALA A 99 16.34 9.91 -10.03
CA ALA A 99 16.24 11.00 -10.99
C ALA A 99 15.18 12.04 -10.57
N ALA A 100 14.01 11.59 -10.09
CA ALA A 100 12.94 12.48 -9.67
C ALA A 100 13.28 13.30 -8.41
N LEU A 101 14.14 12.77 -7.53
CA LEU A 101 14.46 13.38 -6.23
C LEU A 101 15.87 13.98 -6.16
N GLY A 102 16.69 13.79 -7.20
CA GLY A 102 18.04 14.33 -7.27
C GLY A 102 19.02 13.71 -6.25
N ARG A 103 18.79 12.45 -5.82
CA ARG A 103 19.67 11.74 -4.88
C ARG A 103 19.75 10.25 -5.19
N PRO A 104 20.87 9.56 -4.90
CA PRO A 104 20.95 8.11 -5.08
C PRO A 104 19.94 7.39 -4.18
N ILE A 105 19.42 6.28 -4.67
CA ILE A 105 18.42 5.45 -3.98
C ILE A 105 18.92 4.02 -3.99
N ASP A 106 18.98 3.40 -2.82
CA ASP A 106 19.24 1.97 -2.74
C ASP A 106 17.92 1.22 -3.01
N ARG A 107 17.97 0.25 -3.92
CA ARG A 107 16.84 -0.62 -4.24
C ARG A 107 16.32 -1.35 -3.00
N ALA A 108 17.19 -1.65 -2.03
CA ALA A 108 16.81 -2.23 -0.75
C ALA A 108 15.86 -1.34 0.05
N GLU A 109 15.82 -0.03 -0.19
CA GLU A 109 14.92 0.89 0.52
C GLU A 109 13.54 1.00 -0.12
N VAL A 110 13.35 0.40 -1.30
CA VAL A 110 12.13 0.54 -2.11
C VAL A 110 11.18 -0.63 -1.88
N VAL A 111 9.90 -0.30 -1.72
CA VAL A 111 8.79 -1.25 -1.73
C VAL A 111 7.75 -0.89 -2.79
N GLU A 112 7.15 -1.92 -3.37
CA GLU A 112 5.95 -1.82 -4.19
C GLU A 112 4.72 -2.07 -3.32
N VAL A 113 3.74 -1.20 -3.47
CA VAL A 113 2.39 -1.33 -2.93
C VAL A 113 1.42 -1.43 -4.10
N GLY A 114 0.59 -2.45 -4.08
CA GLY A 114 -0.34 -2.77 -5.17
C GLY A 114 -1.54 -3.54 -4.63
N ASN A 115 -2.41 -4.05 -5.51
CA ASN A 115 -3.60 -4.80 -5.12
C ASN A 115 -4.48 -4.09 -4.06
N LEU A 116 -4.50 -2.76 -4.03
CA LEU A 116 -5.29 -2.01 -3.06
C LEU A 116 -6.77 -2.17 -3.38
N ALA A 117 -7.53 -2.71 -2.44
CA ALA A 117 -8.96 -2.90 -2.53
C ALA A 117 -9.61 -2.50 -1.20
N ALA A 118 -10.72 -1.76 -1.26
CA ALA A 118 -11.46 -1.35 -0.08
C ALA A 118 -12.96 -1.30 -0.38
N LEU A 119 -13.79 -1.41 0.66
CA LEU A 119 -15.25 -1.27 0.52
C LEU A 119 -15.66 0.15 0.14
N ASP A 120 -14.98 1.16 0.68
CA ASP A 120 -15.24 2.57 0.43
C ASP A 120 -13.96 3.43 0.53
N PRO A 121 -14.00 4.70 0.10
CA PRO A 121 -12.84 5.59 0.13
C PRO A 121 -12.28 5.89 1.53
N GLY A 122 -13.10 5.79 2.58
CA GLY A 122 -12.68 5.91 3.97
C GLY A 122 -11.76 4.76 4.37
N GLN A 123 -12.17 3.53 4.05
CA GLN A 123 -11.35 2.34 4.30
C GLN A 123 -10.06 2.32 3.47
N ALA A 124 -10.09 2.85 2.23
CA ALA A 124 -8.87 3.04 1.44
C ALA A 124 -7.88 4.00 2.12
N ARG A 125 -8.36 5.14 2.65
CA ARG A 125 -7.51 6.09 3.39
C ARG A 125 -6.96 5.48 4.68
N LEU A 126 -7.78 4.75 5.43
CA LEU A 126 -7.32 4.05 6.61
C LEU A 126 -6.20 3.07 6.26
N LEU A 127 -6.37 2.30 5.19
CA LEU A 127 -5.37 1.36 4.73
C LEU A 127 -4.06 2.04 4.34
N ILE A 128 -4.11 3.21 3.69
CA ILE A 128 -2.90 4.03 3.43
C ILE A 128 -2.19 4.38 4.74
N VAL A 129 -2.93 4.86 5.75
CA VAL A 129 -2.35 5.23 7.06
C VAL A 129 -1.68 4.03 7.74
N VAL A 130 -2.38 2.90 7.81
CA VAL A 130 -1.86 1.68 8.45
C VAL A 130 -0.64 1.14 7.71
N THR A 131 -0.67 1.16 6.38
CA THR A 131 0.45 0.73 5.54
C THR A 131 1.66 1.65 5.75
N THR A 132 1.48 2.97 5.78
CA THR A 132 2.57 3.91 6.06
C THR A 132 3.20 3.67 7.43
N TRP A 133 2.38 3.44 8.46
CA TRP A 133 2.88 3.11 9.80
C TRP A 133 3.70 1.81 9.82
N LEU A 134 3.20 0.76 9.17
CA LEU A 134 3.91 -0.52 9.06
C LEU A 134 5.22 -0.40 8.28
N LEU A 135 5.21 0.34 7.17
CA LEU A 135 6.39 0.51 6.34
C LEU A 135 7.47 1.33 7.04
N ALA A 136 7.11 2.36 7.81
CA ALA A 136 8.04 3.15 8.61
C ALA A 136 8.81 2.29 9.64
N ARG A 137 8.17 1.24 10.16
CA ARG A 137 8.80 0.26 11.06
C ARG A 137 9.73 -0.74 10.34
N SER A 138 9.62 -0.87 9.02
CA SER A 138 10.31 -1.93 8.26
C SER A 138 11.67 -1.55 7.67
N GLY A 139 12.18 -0.34 7.97
CA GLY A 139 13.46 0.14 7.40
C GLY A 139 13.42 0.45 5.92
N ARG A 140 12.23 0.73 5.39
CA ARG A 140 12.03 1.10 3.99
C ARG A 140 11.83 2.60 3.92
N ARG A 141 12.49 3.26 2.97
CA ARG A 141 12.40 4.70 2.78
C ARG A 141 11.39 5.09 1.70
N TRP A 142 11.20 4.24 0.70
CA TRP A 142 10.41 4.57 -0.48
C TRP A 142 9.28 3.60 -0.70
N VAL A 143 8.06 4.15 -0.78
CA VAL A 143 6.90 3.42 -1.28
C VAL A 143 6.66 3.79 -2.73
N THR A 144 6.41 2.79 -3.56
CA THR A 144 6.07 2.96 -4.98
C THR A 144 4.80 2.21 -5.28
N PHE A 145 3.93 2.78 -6.12
CA PHE A 145 2.64 2.17 -6.42
C PHE A 145 2.13 2.64 -7.78
N THR A 146 1.22 1.86 -8.36
CA THR A 146 0.42 2.29 -9.52
C THR A 146 -0.98 2.62 -9.03
N GLY A 147 -1.45 3.85 -9.29
CA GLY A 147 -2.74 4.30 -8.79
C GLY A 147 -3.47 5.22 -9.76
N ALA A 148 -4.80 5.05 -9.84
CA ALA A 148 -5.67 6.01 -10.52
C ALA A 148 -5.81 7.30 -9.71
N THR A 149 -6.34 8.36 -10.33
CA THR A 149 -6.56 9.68 -9.71
C THR A 149 -7.30 9.61 -8.38
N ARG A 150 -8.27 8.69 -8.23
CA ARG A 150 -9.01 8.51 -6.96
C ARG A 150 -8.12 8.08 -5.80
N LEU A 151 -7.14 7.20 -6.06
CA LEU A 151 -6.20 6.75 -5.05
C LEU A 151 -5.21 7.88 -4.71
N ILE A 152 -4.67 8.57 -5.71
CA ILE A 152 -3.78 9.72 -5.51
C ILE A 152 -4.48 10.82 -4.70
N ASN A 153 -5.76 11.08 -4.97
CA ASN A 153 -6.57 12.02 -4.18
C ASN A 153 -6.75 11.57 -2.73
N SER A 154 -6.75 10.26 -2.45
CA SER A 154 -6.78 9.73 -1.08
C SER A 154 -5.48 10.06 -0.33
N PHE A 155 -4.32 10.02 -0.99
CA PHE A 155 -3.05 10.49 -0.43
C PHE A 155 -3.09 12.00 -0.14
N HIS A 156 -3.52 12.82 -1.09
CA HIS A 156 -3.59 14.27 -0.90
C HIS A 156 -4.52 14.70 0.25
N ARG A 157 -5.63 14.00 0.46
CA ARG A 157 -6.53 14.24 1.60
C ARG A 157 -5.88 13.92 2.96
N LEU A 158 -4.83 13.10 2.98
CA LEU A 158 -4.03 12.81 4.16
C LEU A 158 -2.83 13.77 4.32
N GLY A 159 -2.71 14.78 3.45
CA GLY A 159 -1.55 15.68 3.42
C GLY A 159 -0.31 15.05 2.78
N LEU A 160 -0.45 13.90 2.13
CA LEU A 160 0.64 13.20 1.45
C LEU A 160 0.70 13.64 -0.01
N ALA A 161 1.90 13.87 -0.53
CA ALA A 161 2.14 14.31 -1.90
C ALA A 161 3.08 13.34 -2.61
N PRO A 162 2.56 12.22 -3.14
CA PRO A 162 3.38 11.29 -3.89
C PRO A 162 3.86 11.93 -5.21
N GLN A 163 5.14 11.72 -5.53
CA GLN A 163 5.76 12.17 -6.77
C GLN A 163 5.37 11.23 -7.91
N VAL A 164 4.90 11.77 -9.03
CA VAL A 164 4.63 11.00 -10.25
C VAL A 164 5.95 10.65 -10.94
N LEU A 165 6.15 9.38 -11.26
CA LEU A 165 7.30 8.86 -12.01
C LEU A 165 6.95 8.64 -13.49
N GLY A 166 5.69 8.32 -13.80
CA GLY A 166 5.27 8.08 -15.18
C GLY A 166 3.82 7.61 -15.29
N LEU A 167 3.33 7.48 -16.52
CA LEU A 167 2.03 6.88 -16.81
C LEU A 167 2.15 5.35 -16.77
N ALA A 168 1.14 4.67 -16.23
CA ALA A 168 1.02 3.23 -16.37
C ALA A 168 0.32 2.92 -17.71
N ASP A 169 1.09 2.97 -18.80
CA ASP A 169 0.58 2.74 -20.15
C ASP A 169 0.17 1.26 -20.33
N PRO A 170 -1.11 0.96 -20.63
CA PRO A 170 -1.56 -0.40 -20.86
C PRO A 170 -0.90 -1.08 -22.08
N ALA A 171 -0.30 -0.32 -23.01
CA ALA A 171 0.43 -0.90 -24.13
C ALA A 171 1.62 -1.78 -23.66
N CYS A 172 2.18 -1.50 -22.48
CA CYS A 172 3.27 -2.27 -21.87
C CYS A 172 2.84 -3.69 -21.42
N LEU A 173 1.54 -3.99 -21.36
CA LEU A 173 1.02 -5.25 -20.80
C LEU A 173 0.74 -6.34 -21.83
N GLY A 174 0.81 -6.03 -23.12
CA GLY A 174 0.46 -6.99 -24.18
C GLY A 174 -0.95 -7.57 -23.97
N ALA A 175 -1.07 -8.90 -24.02
CA ALA A 175 -2.35 -9.60 -23.87
C ALA A 175 -2.95 -9.49 -22.45
N GLU A 176 -2.13 -9.27 -21.41
CA GLU A 176 -2.63 -9.13 -20.04
C GLU A 176 -3.57 -7.92 -19.89
N ARG A 177 -3.43 -6.91 -20.75
CA ARG A 177 -4.31 -5.72 -20.79
C ARG A 177 -5.80 -6.08 -20.75
N GLU A 178 -6.22 -7.12 -21.46
CA GLU A 178 -7.63 -7.51 -21.59
C GLU A 178 -8.24 -7.92 -20.24
N SER A 179 -7.44 -8.49 -19.34
CA SER A 179 -7.92 -8.90 -18.02
C SER A 179 -8.13 -7.73 -17.06
N TRP A 180 -7.70 -6.52 -17.40
CA TRP A 180 -7.81 -5.35 -16.53
C TRP A 180 -9.08 -4.53 -16.76
N GLY A 181 -9.95 -4.92 -17.70
CA GLY A 181 -11.22 -4.25 -17.98
C GLY A 181 -11.03 -2.74 -18.19
N SER A 182 -11.77 -1.92 -17.45
CA SER A 182 -11.70 -0.46 -17.53
C SER A 182 -10.67 0.20 -16.60
N TYR A 183 -9.81 -0.56 -15.90
CA TYR A 183 -8.84 -0.02 -14.94
C TYR A 183 -7.97 1.10 -15.54
N TYR A 184 -7.41 0.86 -16.73
CA TYR A 184 -6.55 1.83 -17.43
C TYR A 184 -7.31 2.99 -18.06
N ALA A 185 -8.64 2.95 -18.15
CA ALA A 185 -9.43 4.07 -18.66
C ALA A 185 -9.31 5.33 -17.76
N ASN A 186 -8.91 5.14 -16.50
CA ASN A 186 -8.68 6.22 -15.54
C ASN A 186 -7.23 6.75 -15.54
N ALA A 187 -6.41 6.41 -16.55
CA ALA A 187 -5.03 6.84 -16.71
C ALA A 187 -4.20 6.70 -15.40
N PRO A 188 -4.05 5.47 -14.86
CA PRO A 188 -3.27 5.24 -13.66
C PRO A 188 -1.82 5.70 -13.85
N GLN A 189 -1.20 6.16 -12.77
CA GLN A 189 0.15 6.69 -12.75
C GLN A 189 1.01 5.85 -11.81
N VAL A 190 2.28 5.69 -12.17
CA VAL A 190 3.31 5.17 -11.27
C VAL A 190 3.79 6.34 -10.42
N CYS A 191 3.73 6.15 -9.11
CA CYS A 191 4.06 7.17 -8.12
C CYS A 191 5.08 6.63 -7.10
N ALA A 192 5.84 7.54 -6.50
CA ALA A 192 6.73 7.29 -5.37
C ALA A 192 6.42 8.24 -4.21
N GLY A 193 6.60 7.78 -2.97
CA GLY A 193 6.48 8.59 -1.78
C GLY A 193 7.57 8.30 -0.76
N ASP A 194 8.01 9.32 -0.04
CA ASP A 194 8.91 9.17 1.11
C ASP A 194 8.10 8.70 2.32
N ILE A 195 8.39 7.48 2.80
CA ILE A 195 7.69 6.85 3.92
C ILE A 195 7.92 7.62 5.21
N HIS A 196 9.13 8.13 5.45
CA HIS A 196 9.43 8.91 6.65
C HIS A 196 8.65 10.21 6.66
N GLN A 197 8.68 10.95 5.56
CA GLN A 197 7.94 12.21 5.46
C GLN A 197 6.43 11.96 5.66
N GLY A 198 5.91 10.89 5.03
CA GLY A 198 4.51 10.51 5.20
C GLY A 198 4.16 10.14 6.64
N TYR A 199 5.03 9.37 7.31
CA TYR A 199 4.89 9.03 8.72
C TYR A 199 4.87 10.28 9.60
N GLN A 200 5.84 11.19 9.45
CA GLN A 200 5.92 12.44 10.21
C GLN A 200 4.66 13.31 10.01
N GLN A 201 4.19 13.43 8.77
CA GLN A 201 2.97 14.18 8.44
C GLN A 201 1.75 13.61 9.17
N LEU A 202 1.57 12.28 9.15
CA LEU A 202 0.46 11.59 9.80
C LEU A 202 0.55 11.65 11.34
N LEU A 203 1.79 11.58 11.87
CA LEU A 203 2.08 11.72 13.29
C LEU A 203 1.72 13.11 13.79
N GLN A 204 2.18 14.17 13.11
CA GLN A 204 1.88 15.57 13.44
C GLN A 204 0.39 15.88 13.34
N ALA A 205 -0.32 15.26 12.40
CA ALA A 205 -1.78 15.36 12.29
C ALA A 205 -2.54 14.61 13.40
N GLY A 206 -1.84 13.88 14.28
CA GLY A 206 -2.41 13.10 15.37
C GLY A 206 -3.22 11.88 14.91
N ILE A 207 -2.99 11.41 13.69
CA ILE A 207 -3.80 10.34 13.08
C ILE A 207 -3.53 9.00 13.77
N PHE A 208 -2.26 8.65 14.01
CA PHE A 208 -1.91 7.38 14.65
C PHE A 208 -2.50 7.24 16.05
N ALA A 209 -2.40 8.29 16.87
CA ALA A 209 -2.98 8.31 18.21
C ALA A 209 -4.50 8.08 18.21
N ARG A 210 -5.22 8.65 17.23
CA ARG A 210 -6.68 8.43 17.06
C ARG A 210 -7.02 6.99 16.66
N LEU A 211 -6.09 6.29 16.03
CA LEU A 211 -6.23 4.89 15.62
C LEU A 211 -5.68 3.90 16.66
N GLY A 212 -5.20 4.37 17.82
CA GLY A 212 -4.56 3.53 18.82
C GLY A 212 -3.21 2.94 18.38
N LEU A 213 -2.60 3.51 17.34
CA LEU A 213 -1.25 3.13 16.89
C LEU A 213 -0.19 3.88 17.71
N PRO A 214 0.79 3.18 18.31
CA PRO A 214 1.84 3.83 19.07
C PRO A 214 2.76 4.58 18.14
N THR A 215 3.33 5.67 18.67
CA THR A 215 4.48 6.31 18.06
C THR A 215 5.64 5.33 18.09
N LEU A 216 6.23 5.07 16.92
CA LEU A 216 7.46 4.29 16.82
C LEU A 216 8.61 5.09 17.46
N GLY A 217 9.36 4.46 18.37
CA GLY A 217 10.60 5.04 18.93
C GLY A 217 11.73 5.06 17.89
N GLU A 218 12.83 5.77 18.15
CA GLU A 218 13.97 5.87 17.23
C GLU A 218 14.58 4.49 16.87
N GLU A 219 14.49 3.51 17.77
CA GLU A 219 15.00 2.14 17.56
C GLU A 219 14.08 1.27 16.66
N ASP A 220 12.79 1.60 16.60
CA ASP A 220 11.77 0.92 15.77
C ASP A 220 11.42 1.73 14.50
N CYS A 221 11.89 2.97 14.41
CA CYS A 221 11.73 3.87 13.27
C CYS A 221 13.02 3.87 12.47
N HIS A 222 13.22 2.83 11.66
CA HIS A 222 14.42 2.64 10.83
C HIS A 222 14.53 3.62 9.64
N VAL A 223 13.85 4.76 9.71
CA VAL A 223 13.88 5.82 8.70
C VAL A 223 14.45 7.14 9.25
N ALA A 224 15.14 7.11 10.39
CA ALA A 224 15.88 8.26 10.92
C ALA A 224 16.94 8.78 9.94
#